data_AF-A0A7S4PGD2-F1
#
_entry.id   AF-A0A7S4PGD2-F1
#
_cell.length_a   1.000
_cell.length_b   1.000
_cell.length_c   1.000
_cell.angle_alpha   90.00
_cell.angle_beta   90.00
_cell.angle_gamma   90.00
#
_symmetry.space_group_name_H-M   'P 1'
#
loop_
_entity.id
_entity.type
_entity.pdbx_description
1 polymer ?
#
loop_
_entity_poly.entity_id
_entity_poly.type
_entity_poly.pdbx_seq_one_letter_code
_entity_poly.pdbx_strand_id
1 'polypeptide(L)'
;PSISFFASLFAVFCGFLFSSVGAYMAGMVGSSNNPVSGVTLATILSSSFLLLLLLGRSDEEGPSTAILIGSVIACAAALAGDNMQDLKAGQLVGCTPWRLQFMQLIGLVVPSLTMPIALQLVVSAYGVGPPTAE
;
A
#
# COMPACT_ATOMS: atom_id res chain seq x y z
N PRO A 1 17.86 0.10 -14.05
CA PRO A 1 17.60 1.54 -13.75
C PRO A 1 16.42 2.16 -14.53
N SER A 2 16.25 1.86 -15.83
CA SER A 2 15.12 2.37 -16.64
C SER A 2 13.76 1.79 -16.23
N ILE A 3 13.70 0.49 -15.93
CA ILE A 3 12.47 -0.20 -15.52
C ILE A 3 11.99 0.27 -14.14
N SER A 4 12.91 0.40 -13.17
CA SER A 4 12.58 0.89 -11.82
C SER A 4 11.99 2.31 -11.87
N PHE A 5 12.54 3.19 -12.71
CA PHE A 5 12.01 4.53 -12.90
C PHE A 5 10.59 4.53 -13.47
N PHE A 6 10.34 3.73 -14.51
CA PHE A 6 9.01 3.56 -15.09
C PHE A 6 8.02 2.98 -14.07
N ALA A 7 8.42 1.94 -13.34
CA ALA A 7 7.62 1.31 -12.30
C ALA A 7 7.27 2.30 -11.17
N SER A 8 8.22 3.13 -10.74
CA SER A 8 7.96 4.19 -9.75
C SER A 8 6.95 5.22 -10.26
N LEU A 9 7.10 5.68 -11.50
CA LEU A 9 6.16 6.65 -12.08
C LEU A 9 4.75 6.06 -12.22
N PHE A 10 4.67 4.81 -12.68
CA PHE A 10 3.42 4.05 -12.74
C PHE A 10 2.79 3.89 -11.35
N ALA A 11 3.58 3.55 -10.34
CA ALA A 11 3.12 3.40 -8.96
C ALA A 11 2.58 4.72 -8.39
N VAL A 12 3.25 5.85 -8.65
CA VAL A 12 2.77 7.18 -8.24
C VAL A 12 1.45 7.53 -8.93
N PHE A 13 1.35 7.30 -10.24
CA PHE A 13 0.14 7.60 -11.00
C PHE A 13 -1.05 6.74 -10.56
N CYS A 14 -0.87 5.43 -10.49
CA CYS A 14 -1.91 4.50 -10.02
C CYS A 14 -2.24 4.75 -8.55
N GLY A 15 -1.23 5.01 -7.71
CA GLY A 15 -1.42 5.36 -6.31
C GLY A 15 -2.31 6.57 -6.15
N PHE A 16 -2.08 7.64 -6.92
CA PHE A 16 -2.96 8.82 -6.93
C PHE A 16 -4.41 8.47 -7.27
N LEU A 17 -4.65 7.71 -8.34
CA LEU A 17 -5.99 7.32 -8.77
C LEU A 17 -6.70 6.45 -7.72
N PHE A 18 -6.01 5.43 -7.20
CA PHE A 18 -6.59 4.51 -6.23
C PHE A 18 -6.71 5.09 -4.82
N SER A 19 -5.88 6.07 -4.45
CA SER A 19 -6.07 6.87 -3.24
C SER A 19 -7.40 7.62 -3.26
N SER A 20 -7.85 8.12 -4.42
CA SER A 20 -9.16 8.75 -4.54
C SER A 20 -10.30 7.76 -4.28
N VAL A 21 -10.21 6.56 -4.83
CA VAL A 21 -11.19 5.48 -4.59
C VAL A 21 -11.23 5.11 -3.10
N GLY A 22 -10.06 4.92 -2.48
CA GLY A 22 -9.93 4.57 -1.07
C GLY A 22 -10.50 5.64 -0.14
N ALA A 23 -10.14 6.90 -0.37
CA ALA A 23 -10.66 8.04 0.39
C ALA A 23 -12.18 8.17 0.27
N TYR A 24 -12.72 8.03 -0.95
CA TYR A 24 -14.17 8.14 -1.20
C TYR A 24 -14.96 7.03 -0.51
N MET A 25 -14.50 5.78 -0.63
CA MET A 25 -15.16 4.63 0.00
C MET A 25 -15.08 4.70 1.53
N ALA A 26 -13.91 5.01 2.08
CA ALA A 26 -13.73 5.17 3.52
C ALA A 26 -14.55 6.32 4.09
N GLY A 27 -14.72 7.42 3.33
CA GLY A 27 -15.50 8.58 3.74
C GLY A 27 -17.02 8.36 3.71
N MET A 28 -17.53 7.57 2.76
CA MET A 28 -18.98 7.29 2.65
C MET A 28 -19.45 6.10 3.47
N VAL A 29 -18.72 5.00 3.44
CA VAL A 29 -19.17 3.68 3.92
C VAL A 29 -18.35 3.19 5.12
N GLY A 30 -17.25 3.87 5.44
CA GLY A 30 -16.32 3.47 6.49
C GLY A 30 -15.17 2.59 5.98
N SER A 31 -14.15 2.40 6.82
CA SER A 31 -12.90 1.72 6.44
C SER A 31 -13.09 0.23 6.26
N SER A 32 -14.01 -0.38 7.00
CA SER A 32 -14.37 -1.80 6.88
C SER A 32 -14.84 -2.20 5.48
N ASN A 33 -15.39 -1.24 4.72
CA ASN A 33 -15.88 -1.46 3.37
C ASN A 33 -15.00 -0.78 2.30
N ASN A 34 -13.82 -0.27 2.67
CA ASN A 34 -12.85 0.28 1.74
C ASN A 34 -12.25 -0.85 0.89
N PRO A 35 -12.31 -0.81 -0.46
CA PRO A 35 -11.90 -1.90 -1.34
C PRO A 35 -10.37 -2.03 -1.49
N VAL A 36 -9.59 -1.81 -0.42
CA VAL A 36 -8.12 -1.85 -0.44
C VAL A 36 -7.61 -3.20 -0.95
N SER A 37 -8.21 -4.31 -0.51
CA SER A 37 -7.84 -5.65 -0.96
C SER A 37 -8.05 -5.83 -2.47
N GLY A 38 -9.19 -5.37 -3.00
CA GLY A 38 -9.49 -5.42 -4.43
C GLY A 38 -8.55 -4.57 -5.27
N VAL A 39 -8.28 -3.34 -4.82
CA VAL A 39 -7.30 -2.42 -5.44
C VAL A 39 -5.91 -3.04 -5.47
N THR A 40 -5.48 -3.65 -4.37
CA THR A 40 -4.17 -4.30 -4.25
C THR A 40 -4.05 -5.45 -5.24
N LEU A 41 -5.06 -6.33 -5.28
CA LEU A 41 -5.05 -7.51 -6.15
C LEU A 41 -5.10 -7.11 -7.63
N ALA A 42 -5.97 -6.16 -7.99
CA ALA A 42 -6.04 -5.64 -9.36
C ALA A 42 -4.70 -5.02 -9.79
N THR A 43 -4.04 -4.30 -8.90
CA THR A 43 -2.72 -3.70 -9.14
C THR A 43 -1.65 -4.76 -9.35
N ILE A 44 -1.57 -5.77 -8.48
CA ILE A 44 -0.57 -6.84 -8.57
C ILE A 44 -0.77 -7.62 -9.87
N LEU A 45 -2.00 -8.01 -10.21
CA LEU A 45 -2.27 -8.76 -11.44
C LEU A 45 -1.95 -7.93 -12.69
N SER A 46 -2.35 -6.66 -12.72
CA SER A 46 -2.11 -5.79 -13.88
C SER A 46 -0.62 -5.50 -14.05
N SER A 47 0.10 -5.20 -12.97
CA SER A 47 1.54 -4.98 -13.00
C SER A 47 2.32 -6.24 -13.34
N SER A 48 1.92 -7.41 -12.80
CA SER A 48 2.52 -8.70 -13.15
C SER A 48 2.37 -9.01 -14.64
N PHE A 49 1.17 -8.78 -15.20
CA PHE A 49 0.93 -9.00 -16.63
C PHE A 49 1.75 -8.04 -17.50
N LEU A 50 1.82 -6.76 -17.12
CA LEU A 50 2.60 -5.76 -17.85
C LEU A 50 4.10 -6.04 -17.78
N LEU A 51 4.63 -6.40 -16.61
CA LEU A 51 6.04 -6.75 -16.43
C LEU A 51 6.39 -8.03 -17.19
N LEU A 52 5.49 -9.02 -17.23
CA LEU A 52 5.67 -10.23 -18.02
C LEU A 52 5.80 -9.92 -19.53
N LEU A 53 5.01 -8.96 -20.03
CA LEU A 53 5.09 -8.52 -21.44
C LEU A 53 6.36 -7.76 -21.76
N LEU A 54 6.89 -6.97 -20.81
CA LEU A 54 8.05 -6.11 -21.03
C LEU A 54 9.39 -6.80 -20.78
N LEU A 55 9.49 -7.60 -19.71
CA LEU A 55 10.73 -8.26 -19.29
C LEU A 55 10.80 -9.72 -19.75
N GLY A 56 9.66 -10.35 -20.03
CA GLY A 56 9.58 -11.77 -20.37
C GLY A 56 9.53 -12.68 -19.14
N ARG A 57 9.29 -13.97 -19.39
CA ARG A 57 9.03 -14.98 -18.35
C ARG A 57 10.28 -15.41 -17.57
N SER A 58 11.45 -15.11 -18.12
CA SER A 58 12.76 -15.53 -17.60
C SER A 58 13.37 -14.51 -16.64
N ASP A 59 12.73 -13.35 -16.47
CA ASP A 59 13.26 -12.27 -15.65
C ASP A 59 12.91 -12.49 -14.17
N GLU A 60 13.94 -12.53 -13.33
CA GLU A 60 13.80 -12.79 -11.90
C GLU A 60 13.32 -11.56 -11.10
N GLU A 61 13.45 -10.34 -11.65
CA GLU A 61 13.05 -9.10 -10.98
C GLU A 61 11.56 -8.76 -11.18
N GLY A 62 10.91 -9.32 -12.20
CA GLY A 62 9.50 -9.08 -12.52
C GLY A 62 8.55 -9.33 -11.34
N PRO A 63 8.56 -10.54 -10.72
CA PRO A 63 7.65 -10.86 -9.62
C PRO A 63 7.82 -9.98 -8.38
N SER A 64 9.07 -9.73 -7.95
CA SER A 64 9.35 -8.88 -6.79
C SER A 64 8.95 -7.43 -7.04
N THR A 65 9.17 -6.93 -8.25
CA THR A 65 8.74 -5.58 -8.67
C THR A 65 7.22 -5.44 -8.66
N ALA A 66 6.47 -6.43 -9.15
CA ALA A 66 5.01 -6.41 -9.14
C ALA A 66 4.44 -6.34 -7.70
N ILE A 67 5.02 -7.11 -6.79
CA ILE A 67 4.64 -7.09 -5.37
C ILE A 67 4.93 -5.71 -4.77
N LEU A 68 6.11 -5.13 -5.02
CA LEU A 68 6.46 -3.79 -4.54
C LEU A 68 5.49 -2.71 -5.05
N ILE A 69 5.14 -2.73 -6.33
CA ILE A 69 4.13 -1.82 -6.91
C ILE A 69 2.80 -1.97 -6.19
N GLY A 70 2.34 -3.22 -6.01
CA GLY A 70 1.12 -3.56 -5.28
C GLY A 70 1.12 -3.03 -3.85
N SER A 71 2.21 -3.24 -3.12
CA SER A 71 2.37 -2.77 -1.73
C SER A 71 2.29 -1.25 -1.62
N VAL A 72 2.98 -0.50 -2.49
CA VAL A 72 2.95 0.98 -2.45
C VAL A 72 1.53 1.50 -2.70
N ILE A 73 0.84 0.96 -3.71
CA ILE A 73 -0.52 1.41 -4.06
C ILE A 73 -1.53 1.00 -2.98
N ALA A 74 -1.39 -0.19 -2.39
CA ALA A 74 -2.20 -0.64 -1.27
C ALA A 74 -2.08 0.30 -0.07
N CYS A 75 -0.84 0.66 0.33
CA CYS A 75 -0.60 1.62 1.39
C CYS A 75 -1.19 3.00 1.05
N ALA A 76 -1.02 3.47 -0.18
CA ALA A 76 -1.57 4.76 -0.61
C ALA A 76 -3.11 4.80 -0.54
N ALA A 77 -3.80 3.71 -0.90
CA ALA A 77 -5.26 3.61 -0.82
C ALA A 77 -5.76 3.53 0.64
N ALA A 78 -5.05 2.79 1.50
CA ALA A 78 -5.36 2.69 2.93
C ALA A 78 -5.18 4.03 3.64
N LEU A 79 -4.00 4.66 3.50
CA LEU A 79 -3.68 5.95 4.13
C LEU A 79 -4.59 7.07 3.66
N ALA A 80 -5.01 7.07 2.39
CA ALA A 80 -5.98 8.04 1.89
C ALA A 80 -7.35 7.86 2.56
N GLY A 81 -7.75 6.62 2.83
CA GLY A 81 -8.96 6.30 3.58
C GLY A 81 -8.91 6.80 5.02
N ASP A 82 -7.82 6.48 5.72
CA ASP A 82 -7.59 6.91 7.11
C ASP A 82 -7.55 8.44 7.21
N ASN A 83 -6.81 9.11 6.31
CA ASN A 83 -6.75 10.57 6.27
C ASN A 83 -8.15 11.20 6.07
N MET A 84 -9.03 10.62 5.25
CA MET A 84 -10.39 11.14 5.09
C MET A 84 -11.22 10.97 6.37
N GLN A 85 -11.08 9.85 7.09
CA GLN A 85 -11.77 9.63 8.35
C GLN A 85 -11.22 10.54 9.47
N ASP A 86 -9.91 10.74 9.52
CA ASP A 86 -9.26 11.61 10.49
C ASP A 86 -9.60 13.08 10.25
N LEU A 87 -9.70 13.52 9.00
CA LEU A 87 -10.21 14.86 8.68
C LEU A 87 -11.65 15.03 9.14
N LYS A 88 -12.51 14.02 8.95
CA LYS A 88 -13.90 14.07 9.42
C LYS A 88 -13.98 14.13 10.94
N ALA A 89 -13.28 13.24 11.64
CA ALA A 89 -13.22 13.22 13.10
C ALA A 89 -12.63 14.52 13.65
N GLY A 90 -11.55 14.99 13.04
CA GLY A 90 -10.87 16.24 13.35
C GLY A 90 -11.78 17.46 13.22
N GLN A 91 -12.58 17.54 12.15
CA GLN A 91 -13.58 18.60 12.01
C GLN A 91 -14.64 18.56 13.12
N LEU A 92 -15.10 17.37 13.53
CA LEU A 92 -16.10 17.23 14.60
C LEU A 92 -15.60 17.69 15.97
N VAL A 93 -14.32 17.48 16.26
CA VAL A 93 -13.70 17.91 17.53
C VAL A 93 -13.04 19.29 17.45
N GLY A 94 -13.20 20.02 16.35
CA GLY A 94 -12.65 21.38 16.16
C GLY A 94 -11.12 21.42 15.97
N CYS A 95 -10.50 20.34 15.51
CA CYS A 95 -9.07 20.26 15.23
C CYS A 95 -8.71 21.01 13.93
N THR A 96 -7.54 21.65 13.91
CA THR A 96 -6.98 22.28 12.71
C THR A 96 -6.34 21.22 11.78
N PRO A 97 -6.59 21.25 10.45
CA PRO A 97 -6.07 20.24 9.51
C PRO A 97 -4.55 20.00 9.57
N TRP A 98 -3.77 21.05 9.84
CA TRP A 98 -2.31 20.94 9.92
C TRP A 98 -1.84 20.00 11.03
N ARG A 99 -2.51 20.02 12.19
CA ARG A 99 -2.18 19.11 13.30
C ARG A 99 -2.48 17.65 12.96
N LEU A 100 -3.54 17.40 12.19
CA LEU A 100 -3.89 16.05 11.73
C LEU A 100 -2.84 15.51 10.75
N GLN A 101 -2.43 16.30 9.77
CA GLN A 101 -1.40 15.87 8.82
C GLN A 101 -0.07 15.55 9.51
N PHE A 102 0.32 16.35 10.50
CA PHE A 102 1.52 16.08 11.28
C PHE A 102 1.40 14.77 12.07
N MET A 103 0.26 14.52 12.72
CA MET A 103 0.03 13.27 13.45
C MET A 103 -0.07 12.06 12.52
N GLN A 104 -0.62 12.21 11.30
CA GLN A 104 -0.61 11.18 10.27
C GLN A 104 0.81 10.82 9.84
N LEU A 105 1.69 11.80 9.66
CA LEU A 105 3.10 11.55 9.33
C LEU A 105 3.80 10.76 10.45
N ILE A 106 3.57 11.12 11.72
CA ILE A 106 4.09 10.35 12.85
C ILE A 106 3.52 8.93 12.83
N GLY A 107 2.21 8.82 12.64
CA GLY A 107 1.48 7.55 12.52
C GLY A 107 1.95 6.67 11.36
N LEU A 108 2.60 7.24 10.34
CA LEU A 108 3.25 6.51 9.26
C LEU A 108 4.68 6.08 9.62
N VAL A 109 5.50 7.01 10.13
CA VAL A 109 6.92 6.79 10.39
C VAL A 109 7.15 5.76 11.49
N VAL A 110 6.37 5.83 12.58
CA VAL A 110 6.52 4.92 13.72
C VAL A 110 6.31 3.45 13.31
N PRO A 111 5.18 3.04 12.71
CA PRO A 111 5.01 1.66 12.27
C PRO A 111 5.94 1.27 11.12
N SER A 112 6.37 2.19 10.26
CA SER A 112 7.38 1.87 9.25
C SER A 112 8.71 1.39 9.85
N LEU A 113 9.05 1.84 11.06
CA LEU A 113 10.26 1.43 11.78
C LEU A 113 10.04 0.18 12.64
N THR A 114 8.84 0.01 13.22
CA THR A 114 8.57 -1.09 14.16
C THR A 114 8.02 -2.35 13.50
N MET A 115 7.27 -2.23 12.39
CA MET A 115 6.67 -3.39 11.69
C MET A 115 7.69 -4.40 11.16
N PRO A 116 8.85 -4.00 10.58
CA PRO A 116 9.86 -4.96 10.15
C PRO A 116 10.40 -5.81 11.30
N ILE A 117 10.53 -5.21 12.49
CA ILE A 117 10.98 -5.91 13.71
C ILE A 117 9.91 -6.89 14.17
N ALA A 118 8.65 -6.44 14.24
CA ALA A 118 7.52 -7.29 14.62
C ALA A 118 7.38 -8.49 13.68
N LEU A 119 7.49 -8.27 12.36
CA LEU A 119 7.45 -9.33 11.36
C LEU A 119 8.60 -10.32 11.55
N GLN A 120 9.83 -9.85 11.76
CA GLN A 120 10.98 -10.72 12.01
C GLN A 120 10.80 -11.59 13.27
N LEU A 121 10.22 -11.04 14.34
CA LEU A 121 9.92 -11.81 15.54
C LEU A 121 8.95 -12.95 15.24
N VAL A 122 7.85 -12.66 14.53
CA VAL A 122 6.86 -13.68 14.13
C VAL A 122 7.50 -14.74 13.25
N VAL A 123 8.29 -14.34 12.25
CA VAL A 123 9.01 -15.27 11.36
C VAL A 123 10.01 -16.13 12.13
N SER A 124 10.74 -15.56 13.09
CA SER A 124 11.71 -16.32 13.90
C SER A 124 11.05 -17.32 14.85
N ALA A 125 9.85 -17.02 15.34
CA ALA A 125 9.13 -17.86 16.29
C ALA A 125 8.31 -18.96 15.61
N TYR A 126 7.70 -18.67 14.46
CA TYR A 126 6.72 -19.54 13.80
C TYR A 126 7.12 -19.99 12.38
N GLY A 127 8.19 -19.43 11.81
CA GLY A 127 8.54 -19.65 10.40
C GLY A 127 7.57 -18.98 9.43
N VAL A 128 7.79 -19.17 8.12
CA VAL A 128 6.87 -18.73 7.06
C VAL A 128 6.40 -19.96 6.28
N GLY A 129 5.13 -20.31 6.44
CA GLY A 129 4.54 -21.47 5.78
C GLY A 129 5.09 -22.82 6.26
N PRO A 130 4.54 -23.94 5.77
CA PRO A 130 5.14 -25.26 6.00
C PRO A 130 6.51 -25.33 5.32
N PRO A 131 7.51 -26.00 5.93
CA PRO A 131 8.82 -26.19 5.32
C PRO A 131 8.64 -26.88 3.97
N THR A 132 9.03 -26.19 2.90
CA THR A 132 9.00 -26.73 1.55
C THR A 132 10.26 -27.58 1.37
N ALA A 133 10.12 -28.80 0.85
CA ALA A 133 11.23 -29.73 0.65
C ALA A 133 12.00 -29.37 -0.63
N GLU A 134 12.60 -28.18 -0.65
CA GLU A 134 13.52 -27.72 -1.70
C GLU A 134 14.82 -27.25 -1.03
#